data_AF-A0A0B2USQ2-F1
#
_entry.id   AF-A0A0B2USQ2-F1
#
_cell.length_a   1.000
_cell.length_b   1.000
_cell.length_c   1.000
_cell.angle_alpha   90.00
_cell.angle_beta   90.00
_cell.angle_gamma   90.00
#
_symmetry.space_group_name_H-M   'P 1'
#
loop_
_entity.id
_entity.type
_entity.pdbx_description
1 polymer ?
#
loop_
_entity_poly.entity_id
_entity_poly.type
_entity_poly.pdbx_seq_one_letter_code
_entity_poly.pdbx_strand_id
1 'polypeptide(L)'
;MEFLDSSTLCVKGRIMSKTSAVVLFVVISCSAPAKIPEKDAKKIHLPAAKCSFSVHKEGPQGEEIIGTNLNSELYYKVKCEPEPGYCLHVGNCTVSGDGPGQEPYAVIDEDGCTKEPSLFEHVQYEDDFTAGIYNPLPIRFRGSSSAVQFFCVTTFVPSTSGKCERKLCTWNEYSTRHNKGRPS
;
A
#
# COMPACT_ATOMS: atom_id res chain seq x y z
N MET A 1 1.70 -21.75 9.55
CA MET A 1 0.72 -20.76 10.01
C MET A 1 -0.61 -21.46 10.00
N GLU A 2 -1.12 -21.75 11.19
CA GLU A 2 -2.36 -22.50 11.42
C GLU A 2 -3.56 -21.65 11.00
N PHE A 3 -4.54 -22.25 10.33
CA PHE A 3 -5.89 -21.74 10.26
C PHE A 3 -6.88 -22.89 10.47
N LEU A 4 -7.23 -23.02 11.75
CA LEU A 4 -8.51 -23.42 12.34
C LEU A 4 -9.40 -24.42 11.57
N ASP A 5 -9.38 -25.63 12.12
CA ASP A 5 -10.36 -26.71 12.02
C ASP A 5 -11.80 -26.22 12.32
N SER A 6 -12.75 -26.53 11.43
CA SER A 6 -14.18 -26.44 11.73
C SER A 6 -14.84 -27.81 11.57
N SER A 7 -14.62 -28.65 12.58
CA SER A 7 -15.61 -29.47 13.28
C SER A 7 -16.79 -29.96 12.43
N THR A 8 -16.72 -31.18 11.92
CA THR A 8 -17.96 -31.95 11.63
C THR A 8 -18.22 -32.93 12.77
N LEU A 9 -19.21 -32.59 13.59
CA LEU A 9 -19.89 -33.52 14.49
C LEU A 9 -20.55 -34.64 13.67
N CYS A 10 -20.21 -35.89 13.97
CA CYS A 10 -20.82 -37.06 13.35
C CYS A 10 -22.07 -37.47 14.15
N VAL A 11 -23.27 -37.31 13.60
CA VAL A 11 -24.50 -37.83 14.24
C VAL A 11 -24.69 -39.30 13.87
N LYS A 12 -24.52 -40.16 14.87
CA LYS A 12 -24.74 -41.60 14.78
C LYS A 12 -26.14 -41.91 15.30
N GLY A 13 -27.02 -42.39 14.43
CA GLY A 13 -28.38 -42.81 14.80
C GLY A 13 -28.62 -44.28 14.48
N ARG A 14 -28.47 -45.16 15.46
CA ARG A 14 -29.26 -46.40 15.55
C ARG A 14 -30.44 -46.09 16.46
N ILE A 15 -31.63 -46.62 16.16
CA ILE A 15 -32.44 -47.41 17.10
C ILE A 15 -33.59 -48.07 16.33
N MET A 16 -33.79 -49.34 16.64
CA MET A 16 -34.87 -50.21 16.18
C MET A 16 -36.23 -49.79 16.79
N SER A 17 -37.23 -49.87 15.93
CA SER A 17 -38.67 -49.78 16.17
C SER A 17 -39.17 -50.55 17.40
N LYS A 18 -40.10 -49.95 18.15
CA LYS A 18 -41.45 -50.49 18.32
C LYS A 18 -42.43 -49.44 18.84
N THR A 19 -43.64 -49.50 18.26
CA THR A 19 -44.92 -48.90 18.67
C THR A 19 -45.10 -47.37 18.52
N SER A 20 -45.87 -47.04 17.47
CA SER A 20 -46.84 -45.93 17.34
C SER A 20 -46.34 -44.49 17.58
N ALA A 21 -46.09 -43.75 16.49
CA ALA A 21 -46.65 -42.42 16.21
C ALA A 21 -45.82 -41.69 15.12
N VAL A 22 -46.54 -41.23 14.10
CA VAL A 22 -46.25 -40.11 13.18
C VAL A 22 -44.83 -40.04 12.60
N VAL A 23 -44.68 -40.58 11.38
CA VAL A 23 -43.51 -40.32 10.54
C VAL A 23 -43.70 -38.95 9.88
N LEU A 24 -43.01 -37.93 10.40
CA LEU A 24 -42.91 -36.62 9.76
C LEU A 24 -41.85 -36.70 8.65
N PHE A 25 -42.28 -36.66 7.38
CA PHE A 25 -41.35 -36.56 6.25
C PHE A 25 -40.93 -35.10 6.06
N VAL A 26 -39.76 -34.73 6.57
CA VAL A 26 -39.14 -33.44 6.27
C VAL A 26 -38.30 -33.60 5.00
N VAL A 27 -38.75 -33.02 3.89
CA VAL A 27 -37.98 -32.91 2.65
C VAL A 27 -36.93 -31.80 2.81
N ILE A 28 -35.70 -32.17 3.16
CA ILE A 28 -34.56 -31.24 3.12
C ILE A 28 -34.01 -31.28 1.69
N SER A 29 -34.26 -30.20 0.94
CA SER A 29 -33.63 -29.98 -0.36
C SER A 29 -32.12 -29.85 -0.16
N CYS A 30 -31.38 -30.90 -0.50
CA CYS A 30 -29.93 -30.89 -0.48
C CYS A 30 -29.46 -30.16 -1.74
N SER A 31 -29.32 -28.84 -1.67
CA SER A 31 -28.61 -28.09 -2.72
C SER A 31 -27.15 -28.50 -2.65
N ALA A 32 -26.73 -29.38 -3.55
CA ALA A 32 -25.33 -29.71 -3.72
C ALA A 32 -24.54 -28.40 -3.91
N PRO A 33 -23.38 -28.22 -3.23
CA PRO A 33 -22.55 -27.05 -3.47
C PRO A 33 -22.08 -27.12 -4.93
N ALA A 34 -22.50 -26.12 -5.72
CA ALA A 34 -22.00 -25.95 -7.07
C ALA A 34 -20.47 -25.79 -6.99
N LYS A 35 -19.74 -26.80 -7.48
CA LYS A 35 -18.29 -26.70 -7.64
C LYS A 35 -18.05 -25.64 -8.71
N ILE A 36 -17.64 -24.45 -8.29
CA ILE A 36 -17.18 -23.41 -9.20
C ILE A 36 -15.89 -23.96 -9.85
N PRO A 37 -15.84 -24.10 -11.20
CA PRO A 37 -14.62 -24.51 -11.87
C PRO A 37 -13.60 -23.37 -11.72
N GLU A 38 -12.54 -23.63 -10.96
CA GLU A 38 -11.33 -22.83 -10.86
C GLU A 38 -10.57 -22.89 -12.21
N LYS A 39 -11.13 -22.31 -13.27
CA LYS A 39 -10.52 -22.40 -14.61
C LYS A 39 -10.25 -21.09 -15.33
N ASP A 40 -10.57 -19.93 -14.77
CA ASP A 40 -10.27 -18.65 -15.43
C ASP A 40 -9.88 -17.52 -14.47
N ALA A 41 -9.12 -17.83 -13.41
CA ALA A 41 -8.33 -16.79 -12.75
C ALA A 41 -7.10 -16.50 -13.62
N LYS A 42 -7.26 -15.67 -14.66
CA LYS A 42 -6.13 -15.16 -15.45
C LYS A 42 -5.18 -14.44 -14.49
N LYS A 43 -4.09 -15.12 -14.09
CA LYS A 43 -3.01 -14.53 -13.30
C LYS A 43 -2.43 -13.37 -14.11
N ILE A 44 -2.86 -12.14 -13.82
CA ILE A 44 -2.33 -10.95 -14.47
C ILE A 44 -0.86 -10.85 -14.05
N HIS A 45 0.05 -11.09 -14.98
CA HIS A 45 1.47 -10.93 -14.74
C HIS A 45 1.80 -9.44 -14.82
N LEU A 46 1.77 -8.75 -13.68
CA LEU A 46 2.31 -7.40 -13.60
C LEU A 46 3.84 -7.48 -13.63
N PRO A 47 4.52 -6.71 -14.48
CA PRO A 47 5.98 -6.65 -14.49
C PRO A 47 6.50 -6.12 -13.15
N ALA A 48 7.57 -6.72 -12.64
CA ALA A 48 8.24 -6.23 -11.44
C ALA A 48 9.03 -4.97 -11.80
N ALA A 49 8.78 -3.87 -11.10
CA ALA A 49 9.48 -2.62 -11.31
C ALA A 49 10.92 -2.72 -10.78
N LYS A 50 11.91 -2.56 -11.66
CA LYS A 50 13.32 -2.44 -11.28
C LYS A 50 13.64 -0.96 -11.09
N CYS A 51 13.73 -0.54 -9.85
CA CYS A 51 13.89 0.87 -9.49
C CYS A 51 15.16 1.11 -8.67
N SER A 52 15.79 2.26 -8.89
CA SER A 52 16.83 2.84 -8.03
C SER A 52 16.26 3.98 -7.21
N PHE A 53 16.66 4.04 -5.95
CA PHE A 53 16.32 5.13 -5.02
C PHE A 53 17.57 5.94 -4.70
N SER A 54 17.50 7.26 -4.83
CA SER A 54 18.59 8.18 -4.52
C SER A 54 18.07 9.42 -3.79
N VAL A 55 18.93 10.09 -3.04
CA VAL A 55 18.60 11.34 -2.35
C VAL A 55 19.47 12.45 -2.89
N HIS A 56 18.87 13.55 -3.31
CA HIS A 56 19.55 14.68 -3.92
C HIS A 56 19.42 15.91 -3.03
N LYS A 57 20.45 16.77 -3.06
CA LYS A 57 20.43 18.06 -2.38
C LYS A 57 19.59 19.07 -3.17
N GLU A 58 18.76 19.84 -2.48
CA GLU A 58 17.89 20.89 -3.02
C GLU A 58 16.81 20.39 -3.97
N GLY A 59 17.12 19.73 -5.09
CA GLY A 59 16.13 19.40 -6.11
C GLY A 59 16.51 18.26 -7.07
N PRO A 60 15.74 18.06 -8.16
CA PRO A 60 15.89 16.92 -9.07
C PRO A 60 17.23 16.89 -9.81
N GLN A 61 17.88 18.04 -10.01
CA GLN A 61 19.19 18.15 -10.65
C GLN A 61 20.33 18.31 -9.64
N GLY A 62 20.03 18.18 -8.35
CA GLY A 62 20.99 18.30 -7.27
C GLY A 62 21.99 17.14 -7.24
N GLU A 63 23.09 17.35 -6.51
CA GLU A 63 24.06 16.30 -6.23
C GLU A 63 23.42 15.19 -5.37
N GLU A 64 23.70 13.94 -5.71
CA GLU A 64 23.29 12.79 -4.91
C GLU A 64 24.11 12.74 -3.61
N ILE A 65 23.42 12.56 -2.49
CA ILE A 65 23.99 12.61 -1.14
C ILE A 65 23.51 11.43 -0.30
N ILE A 66 24.37 11.02 0.63
CA ILE A 66 24.05 9.98 1.64
C ILE A 66 23.80 10.57 3.03
N GLY A 67 24.00 11.88 3.19
CA GLY A 67 23.84 12.59 4.45
C GLY A 67 23.81 14.09 4.24
N THR A 68 23.11 14.79 5.13
CA THR A 68 22.98 16.24 5.09
C THR A 68 22.81 16.82 6.49
N ASN A 69 22.72 18.15 6.59
CA ASN A 69 22.27 18.85 7.79
C ASN A 69 20.76 19.16 7.71
N LEU A 70 20.17 19.56 8.83
CA LEU A 70 18.72 19.85 8.93
C LEU A 70 18.29 21.15 8.22
N ASN A 71 19.22 21.93 7.68
CA ASN A 71 18.95 23.22 7.03
C ASN A 71 19.02 23.11 5.50
N SER A 72 19.07 21.89 4.96
CA SER A 72 19.15 21.65 3.53
C SER A 72 17.84 21.08 3.03
N GLU A 73 17.38 21.53 1.87
CA GLU A 73 16.26 20.89 1.19
C GLU A 73 16.73 19.56 0.58
N LEU A 74 15.84 18.57 0.57
CA LEU A 74 16.11 17.24 0.03
C LEU A 74 15.11 16.90 -1.08
N TYR A 75 15.59 16.10 -2.03
CA TYR A 75 14.78 15.53 -3.09
C TYR A 75 15.00 14.02 -3.15
N TYR A 76 13.98 13.25 -2.77
CA TYR A 76 14.01 11.80 -2.87
C TYR A 76 13.60 11.39 -4.28
N LYS A 77 14.50 10.75 -5.03
CA LYS A 77 14.30 10.35 -6.42
C LYS A 77 14.12 8.84 -6.53
N VAL A 78 13.09 8.45 -7.28
CA VAL A 78 12.84 7.07 -7.68
C VAL A 78 12.90 7.01 -9.19
N LYS A 79 13.77 6.16 -9.74
CA LYS A 79 13.89 5.96 -11.18
C LYS A 79 13.80 4.48 -11.51
N CYS A 80 12.93 4.10 -12.44
CA CYS A 80 12.74 2.71 -12.84
C CYS A 80 13.13 2.47 -14.30
N GLU A 81 13.46 1.23 -14.65
CA GLU A 81 13.62 0.82 -16.04
C GLU A 81 12.28 1.01 -16.80
N PRO A 82 12.28 1.63 -18.00
CA PRO A 82 11.06 1.80 -18.78
C PRO A 82 10.42 0.46 -19.16
N GLU A 83 9.11 0.36 -18.97
CA GLU A 83 8.32 -0.82 -19.31
C GLU A 83 7.17 -0.41 -20.26
N PRO A 84 7.14 -0.89 -21.51
CA PRO A 84 6.15 -0.46 -22.49
C PRO A 84 4.71 -0.69 -22.06
N GLY A 85 3.87 0.34 -22.16
CA GLY A 85 2.46 0.25 -21.79
C GLY A 85 2.19 0.39 -20.28
N TYR A 86 3.22 0.72 -19.49
CA TYR A 86 3.10 0.96 -18.06
C TYR A 86 3.66 2.33 -17.66
N CYS A 87 3.29 2.75 -16.47
CA CYS A 87 3.68 3.98 -15.82
C CYS A 87 4.15 3.65 -14.41
N LEU A 88 5.21 4.29 -13.94
CA LEU A 88 5.58 4.26 -12.54
C LEU A 88 4.50 4.97 -11.72
N HIS A 89 4.07 4.30 -10.65
CA HIS A 89 3.33 4.89 -9.53
C HIS A 89 4.12 4.72 -8.24
N VAL A 90 4.20 5.79 -7.46
CA VAL A 90 4.83 5.81 -6.14
C VAL A 90 3.80 6.25 -5.11
N GLY A 91 3.65 5.47 -4.04
CA GLY A 91 2.72 5.76 -2.95
C GLY A 91 3.08 5.00 -1.68
N ASN A 92 2.27 5.18 -0.64
CA ASN A 92 2.44 4.55 0.67
C ASN A 92 3.85 4.74 1.23
N CYS A 93 4.33 5.99 1.24
CA CYS A 93 5.66 6.28 1.76
C CYS A 93 5.64 6.44 3.28
N THR A 94 6.67 5.90 3.92
CA THR A 94 6.87 5.94 5.36
C THR A 94 8.28 6.39 5.71
N VAL A 95 8.40 6.97 6.90
CA VAL A 95 9.68 7.34 7.52
C VAL A 95 9.80 6.71 8.89
N SER A 96 10.98 6.20 9.22
CA SER A 96 11.29 5.68 10.55
C SER A 96 12.72 6.01 10.97
N GLY A 97 12.96 6.01 12.28
CA GLY A 97 14.31 5.97 12.83
C GLY A 97 14.84 4.54 12.86
N ASP A 98 16.15 4.40 13.08
CA ASP A 98 16.82 3.10 13.26
C ASP A 98 16.86 2.61 14.72
N GLY A 99 16.20 3.34 15.64
CA GLY A 99 16.13 2.99 17.05
C GLY A 99 15.13 1.84 17.33
N PRO A 100 15.29 1.14 18.46
CA PRO A 100 14.36 0.09 18.87
C PRO A 100 12.95 0.65 19.11
N GLY A 101 11.93 -0.05 18.62
CA GLY A 101 10.52 0.31 18.81
C GLY A 101 10.05 1.54 18.03
N GLN A 102 10.81 1.98 17.02
CA GLN A 102 10.38 3.05 16.10
C GLN A 102 9.45 2.47 15.03
N GLU A 103 8.16 2.74 15.16
CA GLU A 103 7.16 2.38 14.14
C GLU A 103 7.26 3.32 12.92
N PRO A 104 7.10 2.81 11.69
CA PRO A 104 7.05 3.65 10.49
C PRO A 104 5.90 4.65 10.51
N TYR A 105 6.21 5.91 10.23
CA TYR A 105 5.23 6.98 10.12
C TYR A 105 4.89 7.25 8.65
N ALA A 106 3.61 7.13 8.28
CA ALA A 106 3.16 7.30 6.90
C ALA A 106 3.04 8.77 6.50
N VAL A 107 3.89 9.20 5.57
CA VAL A 107 4.03 10.59 5.08
C VAL A 107 3.41 10.82 3.71
N ILE A 108 3.28 9.79 2.87
CA ILE A 108 2.58 9.85 1.58
C ILE A 108 1.54 8.72 1.56
N ASP A 109 0.32 9.00 1.10
CA ASP A 109 -0.76 8.01 0.96
C ASP A 109 -0.62 7.14 -0.28
N GLU A 110 -1.58 6.23 -0.49
CA GLU A 110 -1.59 5.27 -1.58
C GLU A 110 -1.66 5.90 -2.97
N ASP A 111 -2.15 7.14 -3.08
CA ASP A 111 -2.29 7.86 -4.33
C ASP A 111 -1.12 8.78 -4.64
N GLY A 112 -0.09 8.81 -3.78
CA GLY A 112 1.05 9.71 -3.93
C GLY A 112 0.82 11.11 -3.31
N CYS A 113 -0.23 11.28 -2.51
CA CYS A 113 -0.51 12.55 -1.86
C CYS A 113 0.15 12.65 -0.48
N THR A 114 0.83 13.76 -0.21
CA THR A 114 1.39 14.03 1.11
C THR A 114 0.32 14.09 2.19
N LYS A 115 0.66 13.48 3.32
CA LYS A 115 -0.05 13.59 4.59
C LYS A 115 0.62 14.60 5.51
N GLU A 116 1.80 15.09 5.15
CA GLU A 116 2.57 16.07 5.93
C GLU A 116 3.00 17.26 5.06
N PRO A 117 2.08 18.15 4.68
CA PRO A 117 2.37 19.30 3.81
C PRO A 117 3.53 20.19 4.24
N SER A 118 3.81 20.26 5.55
CA SER A 118 4.91 21.08 6.07
C SER A 118 6.28 20.42 5.97
N LEU A 119 6.32 19.11 5.71
CA LEU A 119 7.56 18.32 5.70
C LEU A 119 7.82 17.66 4.34
N PHE A 120 6.79 17.21 3.64
CA PHE A 120 6.90 16.52 2.37
C PHE A 120 5.89 17.08 1.37
N GLU A 121 6.36 17.30 0.16
CA GLU A 121 5.52 17.59 -1.00
C GLU A 121 4.80 16.33 -1.50
N HIS A 122 3.78 16.51 -2.34
CA HIS A 122 3.20 15.39 -3.08
C HIS A 122 4.24 14.72 -3.99
N VAL A 123 4.01 13.47 -4.38
CA VAL A 123 4.84 12.81 -5.40
C VAL A 123 4.73 13.59 -6.72
N GLN A 124 5.86 13.98 -7.27
CA GLN A 124 5.99 14.66 -8.56
C GLN A 124 6.64 13.71 -9.55
N TYR A 125 6.26 13.80 -10.82
CA TYR A 125 6.81 12.93 -11.87
C TYR A 125 7.57 13.79 -12.88
N GLU A 126 8.86 13.53 -13.02
CA GLU A 126 9.71 14.16 -14.06
C GLU A 126 9.37 13.58 -15.43
N ASP A 127 9.08 12.28 -15.47
CA ASP A 127 8.65 11.53 -16.65
C ASP A 127 7.82 10.29 -16.22
N ASP A 128 7.55 9.38 -17.16
CA ASP A 128 6.72 8.19 -16.92
C ASP A 128 7.35 7.13 -16.00
N PHE A 129 8.66 7.19 -15.77
CA PHE A 129 9.44 6.23 -15.01
C PHE A 129 10.36 6.87 -13.96
N THR A 130 10.28 8.19 -13.77
CA THR A 130 11.05 8.96 -12.79
C THR A 130 10.11 9.80 -11.92
N ALA A 131 10.14 9.56 -10.62
CA ALA A 131 9.36 10.25 -9.62
C ALA A 131 10.24 10.90 -8.54
N GLY A 132 9.71 11.92 -7.90
CA GLY A 132 10.38 12.77 -6.93
C GLY A 132 9.49 13.15 -5.76
N ILE A 133 10.08 13.27 -4.58
CA ILE A 133 9.41 13.81 -3.38
C ILE A 133 10.31 14.87 -2.78
N TYR A 134 9.82 16.11 -2.75
CA TYR A 134 10.51 17.22 -2.12
C TYR A 134 10.32 17.18 -0.60
N ASN A 135 11.39 17.40 0.14
CA ASN A 135 11.40 17.54 1.59
C ASN A 135 12.14 18.84 1.93
N PRO A 136 11.42 19.96 2.10
CA PRO A 136 12.04 21.24 2.40
C PRO A 136 12.68 21.28 3.79
N LEU A 137 12.22 20.42 4.70
CA LEU A 137 12.67 20.36 6.08
C LEU A 137 13.01 18.90 6.45
N PRO A 138 14.31 18.53 6.46
CA PRO A 138 14.75 17.22 6.90
C PRO A 138 14.33 16.94 8.33
N ILE A 139 13.87 15.71 8.55
CA ILE A 139 13.41 15.24 9.84
C ILE A 139 14.50 14.45 10.55
N ARG A 140 14.40 14.39 11.88
CA ARG A 140 15.19 13.50 12.71
C ARG A 140 14.31 12.88 13.79
N PHE A 141 14.48 11.59 14.03
CA PHE A 141 13.84 10.88 15.13
C PHE A 141 14.62 11.08 16.44
N ARG A 142 13.89 11.35 17.52
CA ARG A 142 14.50 11.45 18.86
C ARG A 142 14.89 10.05 19.34
N GLY A 143 16.08 9.91 19.91
CA GLY A 143 16.58 8.62 20.41
C GLY A 143 17.10 7.68 19.31
N SER A 144 17.32 8.18 18.10
CA SER A 144 17.94 7.44 16.99
C SER A 144 19.34 7.97 16.63
N SER A 145 20.06 7.26 15.77
CA SER A 145 21.44 7.58 15.34
C SER A 145 21.55 8.80 14.41
N SER A 146 20.46 9.53 14.19
CA SER A 146 20.27 10.54 13.11
C SER A 146 19.98 9.95 11.73
N ALA A 147 20.05 8.63 11.57
CA ALA A 147 19.58 7.97 10.35
C ALA A 147 18.06 8.04 10.26
N VAL A 148 17.57 8.26 9.04
CA VAL A 148 16.15 8.18 8.67
C VAL A 148 16.03 7.13 7.58
N GLN A 149 15.19 6.14 7.81
CA GLN A 149 14.80 5.19 6.78
C GLN A 149 13.59 5.77 6.07
N PHE A 150 13.69 5.90 4.75
CA PHE A 150 12.60 6.36 3.89
C PHE A 150 12.22 5.21 2.97
N PHE A 151 10.96 4.82 2.99
CA PHE A 151 10.44 3.69 2.22
C PHE A 151 9.20 4.12 1.46
N CYS A 152 9.06 3.71 0.19
CA CYS A 152 7.84 3.86 -0.60
C CYS A 152 7.52 2.56 -1.33
N VAL A 153 6.24 2.37 -1.65
CA VAL A 153 5.79 1.33 -2.57
C VAL A 153 5.85 1.87 -3.99
N THR A 154 6.51 1.13 -4.89
CA THR A 154 6.56 1.42 -6.33
C THR A 154 5.80 0.34 -7.09
N THR A 155 4.86 0.75 -7.94
CA THR A 155 4.07 -0.16 -8.76
C THR A 155 4.02 0.31 -10.20
N PHE A 156 3.90 -0.65 -11.13
CA PHE A 156 3.60 -0.33 -12.52
C PHE A 156 2.09 -0.37 -12.76
N VAL A 157 1.57 0.72 -13.31
CA VAL A 157 0.15 0.90 -13.63
C VAL A 157 0.00 0.99 -15.14
N PRO A 158 -0.96 0.29 -15.78
CA PRO A 158 -1.15 0.37 -17.22
C PRO A 158 -1.40 1.79 -17.70
N SER A 159 -0.78 2.19 -18.80
CA SER A 159 -1.03 3.48 -19.43
C SER A 159 -2.35 3.46 -20.21
N THR A 160 -3.08 4.58 -20.19
CA THR A 160 -4.32 4.77 -20.95
C THR A 160 -4.01 5.55 -22.22
N SER A 161 -4.15 4.91 -23.39
CA SER A 161 -3.83 5.52 -24.69
C SER A 161 -2.40 6.07 -24.78
N GLY A 162 -1.44 5.39 -24.11
CA GLY A 162 -0.04 5.80 -24.06
C GLY A 162 0.23 7.00 -23.15
N LYS A 163 -0.70 7.36 -22.27
CA LYS A 163 -0.54 8.42 -21.26
C LYS A 163 -0.63 7.85 -19.85
N CYS A 164 0.11 8.46 -18.94
CA CYS A 164 0.10 8.13 -17.53
C CYS A 164 -0.87 9.07 -16.79
N GLU A 165 -2.09 8.59 -16.57
CA GLU A 165 -3.05 9.26 -15.69
C GLU A 165 -2.61 9.13 -14.24
N ARG A 166 -2.55 10.27 -13.54
CA ARG A 166 -2.12 10.36 -12.15
C ARG A 166 -3.13 11.18 -11.36
N LYS A 167 -3.36 10.80 -10.11
CA LYS A 167 -4.22 11.60 -9.23
C LYS A 167 -3.56 12.96 -9.01
N LEU A 168 -4.35 14.02 -9.20
CA LEU A 168 -3.95 15.36 -8.83
C LEU A 168 -4.25 15.58 -7.34
N CYS A 169 -3.20 15.67 -6.54
CA CYS A 169 -3.34 16.00 -5.14
C CYS A 169 -3.57 17.51 -4.97
N THR A 170 -4.44 17.89 -4.04
CA THR A 170 -4.67 19.30 -3.70
C THR A 170 -4.34 19.54 -2.23
N TRP A 171 -3.79 20.71 -1.94
CA TRP A 171 -3.46 21.13 -0.57
C TRP A 171 -4.68 21.27 0.36
N ASN A 172 -5.88 21.38 -0.23
CA ASN A 172 -7.12 21.63 0.50
C ASN A 172 -7.71 20.38 1.17
N GLU A 173 -7.18 19.17 0.88
CA GLU A 173 -7.70 17.93 1.49
C GLU A 173 -7.20 17.70 2.93
N TYR A 174 -6.02 18.21 3.29
CA TYR A 174 -5.46 18.03 4.64
C TYR A 174 -6.30 18.72 5.73
N SER A 175 -6.77 19.94 5.46
CA SER A 175 -7.56 20.74 6.41
C SER A 175 -8.92 20.12 6.72
N THR A 176 -9.54 19.39 5.79
CA THR A 176 -10.84 18.75 6.01
C THR A 176 -10.76 17.48 6.86
N ARG A 177 -9.67 16.70 6.78
CA ARG A 177 -9.48 15.50 7.62
C ARG A 177 -9.05 15.87 9.06
N HIS A 178 -8.18 16.85 9.23
CA HIS A 178 -7.74 17.29 10.56
C HIS A 178 -8.89 17.86 11.40
N ASN A 179 -9.89 18.46 10.77
CA ASN A 179 -11.08 18.99 11.44
C ASN A 179 -12.14 17.93 11.79
N LYS A 180 -12.09 16.73 11.18
CA LYS A 180 -13.02 15.62 11.52
C LYS A 180 -12.53 14.74 12.67
N GLY A 181 -11.25 14.83 13.05
CA GLY A 181 -10.64 13.97 14.08
C GLY A 181 -10.45 14.63 15.46
N ARG A 182 -10.86 15.88 15.66
CA ARG A 182 -10.74 16.59 16.94
C ARG A 182 -12.11 16.58 17.65
N PRO A 183 -12.32 15.79 18.71
CA PRO A 183 -13.50 15.97 19.55
C PRO A 183 -13.41 17.37 20.19
N SER A 184 -14.52 18.10 20.12
CA SER A 184 -14.74 19.38 20.82
C SER A 184 -14.68 19.20 22.33
#